data_AF-A0AB34AKL9-F1
#
_entry.id   AF-A0AB34AKL9-F1
#
_cell.length_a   1.000
_cell.length_b   1.000
_cell.length_c   1.000
_cell.angle_alpha   90.00
_cell.angle_beta   90.00
_cell.angle_gamma   90.00
#
_symmetry.space_group_name_H-M   'P 1'
#
loop_
_entity.id
_entity.type
_entity.pdbx_description
1 polymer ?
#
loop_
_entity_poly.entity_id
_entity_poly.type
_entity_poly.pdbx_seq_one_letter_code
_entity_poly.pdbx_strand_id
1 'polypeptide(L)' 'MDEEVNISSEHVASKWLNYEDAIDLLHFDIDKTALWKLNKRLELKRMDER' A
#
# COMPACT_ATOMS: atom_id res chain seq x y z
N MET A 1 17.35 -0.15 13.00
CA MET A 1 17.75 0.39 11.68
C MET A 1 16.57 0.11 10.79
N ASP A 2 15.97 1.15 10.20
CA ASP A 2 14.94 0.94 9.19
C ASP A 2 15.60 0.22 8.01
N GLU A 3 15.08 -0.94 7.64
CA GLU A 3 15.52 -1.65 6.44
C GLU A 3 15.11 -0.83 5.23
N GLU A 4 16.10 -0.30 4.51
CA GLU A 4 15.88 0.43 3.28
C GLU A 4 15.44 -0.55 2.18
N VAL A 5 14.29 -0.25 1.56
CA VAL A 5 13.76 -1.05 0.45
C VAL A 5 14.66 -0.85 -0.76
N ASN A 6 15.46 -1.86 -1.09
CA ASN A 6 16.29 -1.86 -2.29
C ASN A 6 15.41 -2.21 -3.52
N ILE A 7 15.35 -1.31 -4.50
CA ILE A 7 14.55 -1.50 -5.72
C ILE A 7 15.43 -1.95 -6.90
N SER A 8 14.88 -2.81 -7.75
CA SER A 8 15.53 -3.18 -9.01
C SER A 8 15.52 -2.01 -10.00
N SER A 9 16.32 -2.10 -11.06
CA SER A 9 16.34 -1.11 -12.14
C SER A 9 15.04 -1.00 -12.94
N GLU A 10 14.07 -1.89 -12.72
CA GLU A 10 12.72 -1.81 -13.29
C GLU A 10 11.88 -0.70 -12.63
N HIS A 11 12.30 -0.23 -11.45
CA HIS A 11 11.57 0.75 -10.65
C HIS A 11 12.42 2.00 -10.43
N VAL A 12 11.78 3.16 -10.42
CA VAL A 12 12.46 4.46 -10.27
C VAL A 12 12.50 4.92 -8.81
N ALA A 13 11.49 4.56 -8.01
CA ALA A 13 11.40 4.92 -6.60
C ALA A 13 10.50 3.95 -5.82
N SER A 14 10.72 3.86 -4.51
CA SER A 14 9.82 3.22 -3.54
C SER A 14 9.53 4.21 -2.41
N LYS A 15 8.28 4.22 -1.92
CA LYS A 15 7.84 5.10 -0.83
C LYS A 15 6.73 4.47 -0.01
N TRP A 16 6.76 4.69 1.29
CA TRP A 16 5.65 4.42 2.19
C TRP A 16 4.64 5.55 2.11
N LEU A 17 3.36 5.21 2.05
CA LEU A 17 2.24 6.14 1.92
C LEU A 17 1.09 5.70 2.82
N ASN A 18 0.20 6.64 3.14
CA ASN A 18 -1.12 6.30 3.64
C ASN A 18 -2.02 5.76 2.50
N TYR A 19 -3.22 5.33 2.86
CA TYR A 19 -4.14 4.71 1.91
C TYR A 19 -4.60 5.70 0.84
N GLU A 20 -4.93 6.92 1.25
CA GLU A 20 -5.48 7.98 0.40
C GLU A 20 -4.47 8.41 -0.68
N ASP A 21 -3.24 8.72 -0.28
CA ASP A 21 -2.16 9.14 -1.18
C ASP A 21 -1.78 8.02 -2.16
N ALA A 22 -1.86 6.76 -1.73
CA ALA A 22 -1.60 5.62 -2.60
C ALA A 22 -2.67 5.44 -3.68
N ILE A 23 -3.95 5.65 -3.34
CA ILE A 23 -5.07 5.54 -4.29
C ILE A 23 -4.96 6.57 -5.41
N ASP A 24 -4.55 7.80 -5.09
CA ASP A 24 -4.41 8.89 -6.06
C ASP A 24 -3.28 8.65 -7.09
N LEU A 25 -2.26 7.86 -6.71
CA LEU A 25 -1.12 7.55 -7.58
C LEU A 25 -1.36 6.32 -8.48
N LEU A 26 -2.29 5.45 -8.10
CA LEU A 26 -2.57 4.24 -8.88
C LEU A 26 -3.27 4.60 -10.19
N HIS A 27 -2.72 4.09 -11.30
CA HIS A 27 -3.27 4.34 -12.61
C HIS A 27 -4.47 3.44 -12.93
N PHE A 28 -4.40 2.15 -12.59
CA PHE A 28 -5.42 1.18 -12.97
C PHE A 28 -6.43 0.92 -11.84
N ASP A 29 -7.70 0.78 -12.20
CA ASP A 29 -8.78 0.54 -11.24
C ASP A 29 -8.69 -0.84 -10.57
N ILE A 30 -8.06 -1.82 -11.22
CA ILE A 30 -7.82 -3.13 -10.63
C ILE A 30 -6.88 -3.03 -9.42
N ASP A 31 -5.87 -2.18 -9.51
CA ASP A 31 -4.91 -1.96 -8.43
C ASP A 31 -5.59 -1.23 -7.26
N LYS A 32 -6.39 -0.19 -7.56
CA LYS A 32 -7.19 0.52 -6.55
C LYS A 32 -8.14 -0.42 -5.82
N THR A 33 -8.80 -1.31 -6.55
CA THR A 33 -9.71 -2.30 -6.00
C THR A 33 -8.97 -3.29 -5.09
N ALA A 34 -7.78 -3.75 -5.51
CA ALA A 34 -6.95 -4.64 -4.72
C ALA A 34 -6.50 -3.95 -3.42
N LEU A 35 -6.03 -2.70 -3.50
CA LEU A 35 -5.58 -1.92 -2.36
C LEU A 35 -6.72 -1.63 -1.38
N TRP A 36 -7.91 -1.27 -1.86
CA TRP A 36 -9.09 -1.07 -1.01
C TRP A 36 -9.44 -2.34 -0.22
N LYS A 37 -9.46 -3.51 -0.88
CA LYS A 37 -9.73 -4.79 -0.20
C LYS A 37 -8.68 -5.10 0.86
N LEU A 38 -7.42 -4.82 0.58
CA LEU A 38 -6.33 -5.01 1.54
C LEU A 38 -6.50 -4.09 2.75
N ASN A 39 -6.76 -2.80 2.54
CA ASN A 39 -6.97 -1.85 3.64
C ASN A 39 -8.13 -2.29 4.55
N LYS A 40 -9.25 -2.73 3.97
CA LYS A 40 -10.40 -3.25 4.75
C LYS A 40 -10.04 -4.47 5.60
N ARG A 41 -9.21 -5.38 5.09
CA ARG A 41 -8.74 -6.55 5.86
C ARG A 41 -7.83 -6.14 7.02
N LEU A 42 -6.96 -5.16 6.84
CA LEU A 42 -6.08 -4.65 7.89
C LEU A 42 -6.88 -3.91 8.98
N GLU A 43 -7.89 -3.14 8.58
CA GLU A 43 -8.81 -2.48 9.51
C GLU A 43 -9.53 -3.50 10.40
N LEU A 44 -10.08 -4.58 9.81
CA LEU A 44 -10.75 -5.64 10.56
C LEU A 44 -9.80 -6.34 11.53
N LYS A 45 -8.60 -6.75 11.09
CA LYS A 45 -7.61 -7.37 11.98
C LYS A 45 -7.26 -6.49 13.18
N ARG A 46 -7.09 -5.19 12.95
CA ARG A 46 -6.79 -4.22 14.01
C ARG A 46 -7.95 -4.03 15.00
N MET A 47 -9.18 -4.32 14.59
CA MET A 47 -10.35 -4.33 15.46
C MET A 47 -10.43 -5.62 16.28
N ASP A 48 -10.01 -6.75 15.73
CA ASP A 48 -9.99 -8.05 16.42
C ASP A 48 -8.90 -8.14 17.51
N GLU A 49 -7.83 -7.35 17.39
CA GLU A 49 -6.73 -7.27 18.36
C GLU A 49 -7.00 -6.28 19.53
N ARG A 50 -8.16 -5.63 19.55
CA ARG A 50 -8.60 -4.67 20.58
C ARG A 50 -9.57 -5.29 21.57
#